data_AF-A0A7C7VW99-F1
#
_entry.id   AF-A0A7C7VW99-F1
#
_cell.length_a   1.000
_cell.length_b   1.000
_cell.length_c   1.000
_cell.angle_alpha   90.00
_cell.angle_beta   90.00
_cell.angle_gamma   90.00
#
_symmetry.space_group_name_H-M   'P 1'
#
loop_
_entity.id
_entity.type
_entity.pdbx_description
1 polymer ?
#
loop_
_entity_poly.entity_id
_entity_poly.type
_entity_poly.pdbx_seq_one_letter_code
_entity_poly.pdbx_strand_id
1 'polypeptide(L)'
;GSSEANPFAAVSAGIASLWGPAHGGANESVIRMALVPRVLEARGLDVTPSMMERDIGALPVVDENRRVVGVISEKHLMALFSDVETHVRVGEIMTPCLITLPPQASVLEGQKIMITNDIRRLVLKTTTGLKGILTIMDLISFYSSEKTLNMLKEKRVKEVHATPLQALDPKEIVTVDPLEDIGRAIAIMRKHGIGHLIVGDGQGIITERDFLLKLPKVIGVDVFVDDVRKLISAGRIFFY
;
A
#
# COMPACT_ATOMS: atom_id res chain seq x y z
N GLY A 1 -5.40 36.94 11.04
CA GLY A 1 -6.51 35.98 10.92
C GLY A 1 -5.94 34.71 10.30
N SER A 2 -5.87 33.64 11.10
CA SER A 2 -6.70 32.43 10.92
C SER A 2 -6.32 31.71 9.62
N SER A 3 -5.47 30.69 9.64
CA SER A 3 -5.55 29.50 10.51
C SER A 3 -4.15 28.98 10.84
N GLU A 4 -3.92 28.62 12.11
CA GLU A 4 -2.82 27.72 12.53
C GLU A 4 -3.11 26.30 12.01
N ALA A 5 -3.35 26.17 10.70
CA ALA A 5 -3.65 24.91 10.07
C ALA A 5 -2.40 24.04 10.19
N ASN A 6 -2.52 22.98 10.99
CA ASN A 6 -1.46 22.00 11.15
C ASN A 6 -1.02 21.54 9.74
N PRO A 7 0.27 21.68 9.36
CA PRO A 7 0.74 21.36 8.02
C PRO A 7 0.46 19.90 7.64
N PHE A 8 0.42 18.99 8.61
CA PHE A 8 0.01 17.61 8.39
C PHE A 8 -1.50 17.49 8.08
N ALA A 9 -2.35 18.32 8.69
CA ALA A 9 -3.78 18.37 8.38
C ALA A 9 -4.05 18.98 6.99
N ALA A 10 -3.27 19.99 6.59
CA ALA A 10 -3.37 20.58 5.24
C ALA A 10 -2.94 19.60 4.14
N VAL A 11 -1.83 18.88 4.35
CA VAL A 11 -1.37 17.83 3.44
C VAL A 11 -2.34 16.65 3.43
N SER A 12 -2.85 16.23 4.59
CA SER A 12 -3.84 15.14 4.67
C SER A 12 -5.18 15.50 4.03
N ALA A 13 -5.64 16.75 4.19
CA ALA A 13 -6.84 17.26 3.52
C ALA A 13 -6.64 17.37 2.00
N GLY A 14 -5.44 17.74 1.55
CA GLY A 14 -5.07 17.74 0.13
C GLY A 14 -5.00 16.33 -0.47
N ILE A 15 -4.49 15.35 0.27
CA ILE A 15 -4.47 13.94 -0.15
C ILE A 15 -5.89 13.34 -0.13
N ALA A 16 -6.69 13.68 0.87
CA ALA A 16 -8.07 13.21 1.00
C ALA A 16 -9.00 13.81 -0.06
N SER A 17 -8.79 15.08 -0.46
CA SER A 17 -9.57 15.72 -1.54
C SER A 17 -9.21 15.19 -2.93
N LEU A 18 -8.05 14.54 -3.08
CA LEU A 18 -7.62 13.81 -4.28
C LEU A 18 -8.13 12.35 -4.31
N TRP A 19 -8.86 11.91 -3.28
CA TRP A 19 -9.34 10.53 -3.17
C TRP A 19 -10.87 10.49 -3.06
N GLY A 20 -11.54 10.17 -4.17
CA GLY A 20 -12.98 9.97 -4.20
C GLY A 20 -13.44 9.26 -5.48
N PRO A 21 -14.62 8.62 -5.49
CA PRO A 21 -15.12 7.79 -6.60
C PRO A 21 -15.30 8.52 -7.95
N ALA A 22 -15.13 9.85 -7.99
CA ALA A 22 -15.57 10.70 -9.09
C ALA A 22 -14.50 10.98 -10.18
N HIS A 23 -13.30 10.39 -10.15
CA HIS A 23 -12.17 10.77 -11.05
C HIS A 23 -11.73 9.67 -12.03
N GLY A 24 -12.68 9.03 -12.72
CA GLY A 24 -12.40 7.98 -13.71
C GLY A 24 -11.54 8.43 -14.92
N GLY A 25 -11.61 9.70 -15.34
CA GLY A 25 -10.89 10.18 -16.53
C GLY A 25 -9.42 10.55 -16.30
N ALA A 26 -9.06 11.01 -15.10
CA ALA A 26 -7.68 11.32 -14.74
C ALA A 26 -6.83 10.04 -14.62
N ASN A 27 -7.43 8.96 -14.09
CA ASN A 27 -6.76 7.68 -13.94
C ASN A 27 -6.35 7.07 -15.29
N GLU A 28 -7.16 7.19 -16.34
CA GLU A 28 -6.86 6.60 -17.66
C GLU A 28 -5.68 7.31 -18.37
N SER A 29 -5.59 8.63 -18.25
CA SER A 29 -4.51 9.43 -18.86
C SER A 29 -3.16 9.22 -18.16
N VAL A 30 -3.22 9.00 -16.86
CA VAL A 30 -2.06 8.78 -15.98
C VAL A 30 -1.52 7.36 -16.12
N ILE A 31 -2.42 6.37 -16.26
CA ILE A 31 -2.11 5.00 -16.66
C ILE A 31 -1.36 5.00 -18.01
N ARG A 32 -1.86 5.72 -19.02
CA ARG A 32 -1.16 5.85 -20.32
C ARG A 32 0.24 6.45 -20.20
N MET A 33 0.45 7.36 -19.26
CA MET A 33 1.75 8.02 -19.05
C MET A 33 2.78 7.12 -18.35
N ALA A 34 2.34 6.18 -17.50
CA ALA A 34 3.22 5.37 -16.67
C ALA A 34 3.60 4.01 -17.27
N LEU A 35 3.05 3.65 -18.42
CA LEU A 35 2.97 2.26 -18.86
C LEU A 35 3.71 1.91 -20.13
N VAL A 36 4.79 2.61 -20.43
CA VAL A 36 5.58 2.22 -21.60
C VAL A 36 7.05 2.03 -21.23
N PRO A 37 7.43 0.89 -20.63
CA PRO A 37 8.82 0.61 -20.27
C PRO A 37 9.78 0.51 -21.47
N ARG A 38 9.28 0.47 -22.72
CA ARG A 38 10.13 0.31 -23.93
C ARG A 38 9.94 1.30 -25.08
N VAL A 39 9.07 2.31 -24.97
CA VAL A 39 8.93 3.38 -26.00
C VAL A 39 9.38 4.75 -25.46
N LEU A 40 9.82 4.82 -24.21
CA LEU A 40 10.11 6.08 -23.53
C LEU A 40 11.58 6.53 -23.56
N GLU A 41 12.38 6.11 -24.56
CA GLU A 41 13.56 6.90 -24.92
C GLU A 41 13.17 8.24 -25.58
N ALA A 42 11.97 8.35 -26.15
CA ALA A 42 11.62 9.50 -26.99
C ALA A 42 11.00 10.70 -26.25
N ARG A 43 10.50 10.58 -25.01
CA ARG A 43 9.77 11.69 -24.33
C ARG A 43 9.91 11.83 -22.80
N GLY A 44 10.80 11.09 -22.14
CA GLY A 44 11.29 11.46 -20.79
C GLY A 44 10.33 11.33 -19.60
N LEU A 45 9.33 10.44 -19.66
CA LEU A 45 8.43 10.15 -18.54
C LEU A 45 8.59 8.71 -18.05
N ASP A 46 9.62 8.49 -17.25
CA ASP A 46 10.01 7.19 -16.73
C ASP A 46 9.43 6.95 -15.32
N VAL A 47 8.12 6.73 -15.24
CA VAL A 47 7.38 6.72 -13.96
C VAL A 47 7.67 5.47 -13.13
N THR A 48 7.75 4.30 -13.78
CA THR A 48 7.97 3.03 -13.08
C THR A 48 9.37 2.95 -12.46
N PRO A 49 10.47 3.25 -13.18
CA PRO A 49 11.79 3.35 -12.59
C PRO A 49 11.88 4.47 -11.57
N SER A 50 11.26 5.64 -11.79
CA SER A 50 11.27 6.70 -10.77
C SER A 50 10.57 6.32 -9.45
N MET A 51 9.44 5.60 -9.50
CA MET A 51 8.76 5.10 -8.29
C MET A 51 9.56 3.98 -7.61
N MET A 52 10.13 3.06 -8.40
CA MET A 52 10.88 1.91 -7.89
C MET A 52 12.27 2.28 -7.36
N GLU A 53 13.03 3.12 -8.08
CA GLU A 53 14.39 3.55 -7.71
C GLU A 53 14.39 4.51 -6.52
N ARG A 54 13.35 5.36 -6.41
CA ARG A 54 13.30 6.41 -5.38
C ARG A 54 12.44 6.05 -4.17
N ASP A 55 11.88 4.85 -4.12
CA ASP A 55 11.02 4.42 -3.02
C ASP A 55 9.80 5.34 -2.84
N ILE A 56 9.04 5.56 -3.93
CA ILE A 56 7.90 6.49 -3.93
C ILE A 56 6.62 5.75 -4.30
N GLY A 57 5.70 5.63 -3.34
CA GLY A 57 4.41 4.96 -3.54
C GLY A 57 3.34 5.78 -4.30
N ALA A 58 3.57 7.08 -4.52
CA ALA A 58 2.71 7.92 -5.34
C ALA A 58 3.43 9.15 -5.90
N LEU A 59 3.14 9.52 -7.15
CA LEU A 59 3.69 10.70 -7.82
C LEU A 59 2.58 11.66 -8.27
N PRO A 60 2.75 12.98 -8.07
CA PRO A 60 1.84 13.96 -8.66
C PRO A 60 2.01 13.97 -10.18
N VAL A 61 0.89 14.08 -10.88
CA VAL A 61 0.86 14.27 -12.34
C VAL A 61 0.70 15.74 -12.58
N VAL A 62 1.57 16.32 -13.40
CA VAL A 62 1.59 17.76 -13.70
C VAL A 62 1.37 18.03 -15.18
N ASP A 63 0.74 19.15 -15.49
CA ASP A 63 0.66 19.67 -16.87
C ASP A 63 1.97 20.35 -17.31
N GLU A 64 2.00 20.83 -18.55
CA GLU A 64 3.15 21.56 -19.13
C GLU A 64 3.53 22.82 -18.33
N ASN A 65 2.59 23.38 -17.57
CA ASN A 65 2.79 24.55 -16.71
C ASN A 65 3.17 24.17 -15.26
N ARG A 66 3.52 22.91 -15.01
CA ARG A 66 3.84 22.34 -13.68
C ARG A 66 2.69 22.41 -12.67
N ARG A 67 1.43 22.50 -13.13
CA ARG A 67 0.27 22.47 -12.24
C ARG A 67 -0.12 21.02 -11.98
N VAL A 68 -0.41 20.67 -10.74
CA VAL A 68 -0.86 19.33 -10.38
C VAL A 68 -2.26 19.10 -10.93
N VAL A 69 -2.39 18.11 -11.81
CA VAL A 69 -3.66 17.69 -12.45
C VAL A 69 -4.15 16.34 -11.95
N GLY A 70 -3.33 15.60 -11.20
CA GLY A 70 -3.71 14.31 -10.64
C GLY A 70 -2.61 13.65 -9.82
N VAL A 71 -2.82 12.39 -9.45
CA VAL A 71 -1.84 11.56 -8.74
C VAL A 71 -1.83 10.15 -9.32
N ILE A 72 -0.64 9.59 -9.51
CA ILE A 72 -0.45 8.16 -9.75
C ILE A 72 0.04 7.49 -8.47
N SER A 73 -0.42 6.27 -8.20
CA SER A 73 0.02 5.49 -7.04
C SER A 73 0.23 4.03 -7.42
N GLU A 74 0.84 3.26 -6.53
CA GLU A 74 0.99 1.80 -6.69
C GLU A 74 -0.34 1.12 -6.99
N LYS A 75 -1.43 1.54 -6.31
CA LYS A 75 -2.79 1.05 -6.55
C LYS A 75 -3.27 1.23 -8.00
N HIS A 76 -2.86 2.31 -8.67
CA HIS A 76 -3.21 2.54 -10.07
C HIS A 76 -2.44 1.58 -11.00
N LEU A 77 -1.20 1.24 -10.66
CA LEU A 77 -0.42 0.23 -11.38
C LEU A 77 -0.96 -1.18 -11.13
N MET A 78 -1.42 -1.48 -9.91
CA MET A 78 -2.00 -2.78 -9.57
C MET A 78 -3.29 -3.10 -10.35
N ALA A 79 -4.10 -2.08 -10.67
CA ALA A 79 -5.34 -2.26 -11.43
C ALA A 79 -5.12 -2.83 -12.85
N LEU A 80 -3.89 -2.83 -13.34
CA LEU A 80 -3.52 -3.32 -14.67
C LEU A 80 -3.35 -4.84 -14.67
N PHE A 81 -3.05 -5.42 -13.51
CA PHE A 81 -2.80 -6.84 -13.33
C PHE A 81 -4.00 -7.58 -12.73
N SER A 82 -5.11 -6.90 -12.40
CA SER A 82 -6.23 -7.51 -11.67
C SER A 82 -7.01 -8.57 -12.47
N ASP A 83 -6.82 -8.62 -13.78
CA ASP A 83 -7.60 -9.45 -14.71
C ASP A 83 -6.70 -10.32 -15.62
N VAL A 84 -5.44 -10.52 -15.21
CA VAL A 84 -4.46 -11.33 -15.95
C VAL A 84 -3.96 -12.48 -15.08
N GLU A 85 -3.97 -13.69 -15.62
CA GLU A 85 -3.26 -14.81 -15.01
C GLU A 85 -1.76 -14.60 -15.18
N THR A 86 -1.06 -14.39 -14.07
CA THR A 86 0.38 -14.13 -14.10
C THR A 86 1.20 -15.41 -14.11
N HIS A 87 0.62 -16.52 -13.66
CA HIS A 87 1.27 -17.80 -13.36
C HIS A 87 2.44 -17.67 -12.37
N VAL A 88 2.39 -16.64 -11.53
CA VAL A 88 3.35 -16.39 -10.45
C VAL A 88 2.60 -16.52 -9.14
N ARG A 89 3.13 -17.37 -8.25
CA ARG A 89 2.49 -17.65 -6.97
C ARG A 89 2.81 -16.56 -5.96
N VAL A 90 1.85 -16.24 -5.10
CA VAL A 90 2.02 -15.30 -3.99
C VAL A 90 3.27 -15.61 -3.16
N GLY A 91 3.49 -16.89 -2.87
CA GLY A 91 4.64 -17.37 -2.09
C GLY A 91 6.00 -17.06 -2.71
N GLU A 92 6.09 -16.81 -4.02
CA GLU A 92 7.34 -16.47 -4.71
C GLU A 92 7.78 -15.02 -4.44
N ILE A 93 6.84 -14.13 -4.11
CA ILE A 93 7.13 -12.69 -3.92
C ILE A 93 6.76 -12.15 -2.54
N MET A 94 6.05 -12.93 -1.72
CA MET A 94 5.70 -12.50 -0.37
C MET A 94 6.95 -12.16 0.45
N THR A 95 6.79 -11.29 1.44
CA THR A 95 7.81 -11.08 2.48
C THR A 95 7.57 -12.12 3.58
N PRO A 96 8.51 -13.07 3.81
CA PRO A 96 8.37 -14.08 4.85
C PRO A 96 8.55 -13.47 6.25
N CYS A 97 8.18 -14.22 7.28
CA CYS A 97 8.37 -13.86 8.70
C CYS A 97 7.61 -12.59 9.10
N LEU A 98 6.33 -12.76 9.45
CA LEU A 98 5.52 -11.66 9.96
C LEU A 98 6.08 -11.08 11.27
N ILE A 99 6.28 -9.77 11.28
CA ILE A 99 6.50 -9.01 12.50
C ILE A 99 5.15 -8.86 13.20
N THR A 100 5.06 -9.36 14.43
CA THR A 100 3.82 -9.37 15.21
C THR A 100 4.02 -8.81 16.61
N LEU A 101 2.96 -8.26 17.19
CA LEU A 101 2.88 -7.94 18.61
C LEU A 101 1.63 -8.54 19.23
N PRO A 102 1.62 -8.79 20.55
CA PRO A 102 0.41 -9.24 21.22
C PRO A 102 -0.60 -8.10 21.37
N PRO A 103 -1.92 -8.36 21.40
CA PRO A 103 -2.95 -7.31 21.45
C PRO A 103 -2.86 -6.37 22.67
N GLN A 104 -2.30 -6.87 23.78
CA GLN A 104 -2.07 -6.12 25.00
C GLN A 104 -0.80 -5.24 24.99
N ALA A 105 0.08 -5.40 23.99
CA ALA A 105 1.23 -4.51 23.85
C ALA A 105 0.77 -3.07 23.69
N SER A 106 1.62 -2.14 24.13
CA SER A 106 1.30 -0.72 24.14
C SER A 106 1.43 -0.07 22.77
N VAL A 107 0.72 1.04 22.56
CA VAL A 107 0.87 1.90 21.38
C VAL A 107 2.33 2.30 21.18
N LEU A 108 3.05 2.63 22.25
CA LEU A 108 4.46 2.99 22.17
C LEU A 108 5.34 1.86 21.65
N GLU A 109 5.11 0.62 22.09
CA GLU A 109 5.81 -0.54 21.56
C GLU A 109 5.48 -0.77 20.09
N GLY A 110 4.20 -0.65 19.71
CA GLY A 110 3.76 -0.73 18.32
C GLY A 110 4.45 0.28 17.42
N GLN A 111 4.53 1.54 17.85
CA GLN A 111 5.24 2.61 17.14
C GLN A 111 6.73 2.31 16.98
N LYS A 112 7.40 1.87 18.06
CA LYS A 112 8.83 1.52 18.02
C LYS A 112 9.09 0.40 17.03
N ILE A 113 8.26 -0.64 17.03
CA ILE A 113 8.40 -1.76 16.08
C ILE A 113 8.17 -1.28 14.65
N MET A 114 7.14 -0.45 14.40
CA MET A 114 6.88 0.11 13.07
C MET A 114 8.07 0.95 12.55
N ILE A 115 8.64 1.82 13.38
CA ILE A 115 9.78 2.68 13.00
C ILE A 115 11.05 1.84 12.81
N THR A 116 11.36 0.96 13.76
CA THR A 116 12.63 0.21 13.77
C THR A 116 12.71 -0.78 12.61
N ASN A 117 11.58 -1.36 12.20
CA ASN A 117 11.52 -2.31 11.10
C ASN A 117 11.05 -1.67 9.78
N ASP A 118 10.84 -0.35 9.76
CA ASP A 118 10.29 0.39 8.62
C ASP A 118 9.01 -0.24 8.02
N ILE A 119 8.10 -0.66 8.91
CA ILE A 119 6.82 -1.27 8.53
C ILE A 119 5.67 -0.33 8.85
N ARG A 120 4.70 -0.28 7.92
CA ARG A 120 3.51 0.57 8.06
C ARG A 120 2.29 -0.15 8.63
N ARG A 121 2.45 -1.45 8.88
CA ARG A 121 1.39 -2.37 9.31
C ARG A 121 1.95 -3.31 10.36
N LEU A 122 1.16 -3.61 11.36
CA LEU A 122 1.52 -4.45 12.49
C LEU A 122 0.41 -5.46 12.70
N VAL A 123 0.77 -6.74 12.59
CA VAL A 123 -0.17 -7.84 12.82
C VAL A 123 -0.21 -8.13 14.31
N LEU A 124 -1.41 -8.22 14.87
CA LEU A 124 -1.64 -8.61 16.25
C LEU A 124 -1.82 -10.12 16.32
N LYS A 125 -1.04 -10.79 17.16
CA LYS A 125 -1.04 -12.25 17.29
C LYS A 125 -1.06 -12.67 18.76
N THR A 126 -1.87 -13.67 19.09
CA THR A 126 -1.82 -14.38 20.37
C THR A 126 -1.35 -15.81 20.16
N THR A 127 -1.22 -16.57 21.25
CA THR A 127 -0.99 -18.02 21.21
C THR A 127 -2.08 -18.79 20.47
N THR A 128 -3.29 -18.21 20.38
CA THR A 128 -4.46 -18.82 19.74
C THR A 128 -4.64 -18.38 18.28
N GLY A 129 -3.69 -17.64 17.71
CA GLY A 129 -3.70 -17.24 16.30
C GLY A 129 -3.68 -15.72 16.09
N LEU A 130 -3.88 -15.32 14.85
CA LEU A 130 -3.91 -13.91 14.45
C LEU A 130 -5.22 -13.25 14.91
N LYS A 131 -5.14 -12.02 15.41
CA LYS A 131 -6.28 -11.29 16.00
C LYS A 131 -6.72 -10.06 15.24
N GLY A 132 -5.83 -9.47 14.47
CA GLY A 132 -6.14 -8.28 13.68
C GLY A 132 -4.89 -7.64 13.13
N ILE A 133 -5.08 -6.60 12.33
CA ILE A 133 -3.99 -5.79 11.82
C ILE A 133 -4.24 -4.31 12.12
N LEU A 134 -3.17 -3.62 12.48
CA LEU A 134 -3.14 -2.17 12.63
C LEU A 134 -2.20 -1.57 11.61
N THR A 135 -2.50 -0.35 11.19
CA THR A 135 -1.72 0.45 10.26
C THR A 135 -1.29 1.75 10.93
N ILE A 136 -0.34 2.45 10.31
CA ILE A 136 0.00 3.82 10.72
C ILE A 136 -1.25 4.72 10.75
N MET A 137 -2.22 4.50 9.85
CA MET A 137 -3.44 5.31 9.83
C MET A 137 -4.28 5.11 11.09
N ASP A 138 -4.27 3.93 11.69
CA ASP A 138 -5.01 3.64 12.92
C ASP A 138 -4.33 4.33 14.12
N LEU A 139 -3.00 4.39 14.14
CA LEU A 139 -2.24 5.22 15.09
C LEU A 139 -2.57 6.71 14.91
N ILE A 140 -2.55 7.22 13.68
CA ILE A 140 -2.90 8.63 13.40
C ILE A 140 -4.32 8.94 13.87
N SER A 141 -5.26 8.03 13.61
CA SER A 141 -6.67 8.18 13.99
C SER A 141 -6.82 8.19 15.51
N PHE A 142 -6.07 7.33 16.22
CA PHE A 142 -6.01 7.30 17.68
C PHE A 142 -5.52 8.63 18.26
N TYR A 143 -4.41 9.17 17.75
CA TYR A 143 -3.85 10.45 18.23
C TYR A 143 -4.72 11.66 17.87
N SER A 144 -5.48 11.58 16.79
CA SER A 144 -6.35 12.66 16.32
C SER A 144 -7.73 12.65 17.00
N SER A 145 -8.06 11.60 17.77
CA SER A 145 -9.32 11.53 18.51
C SER A 145 -9.38 12.60 19.62
N GLU A 146 -10.55 13.21 19.82
CA GLU A 146 -10.76 14.22 20.89
C GLU A 146 -10.31 13.71 22.25
N LYS A 147 -10.64 12.45 22.55
CA LYS A 147 -10.26 11.78 23.80
C LYS A 147 -8.75 11.79 24.02
N THR A 148 -7.97 11.39 23.01
CA THR A 148 -6.51 11.34 23.11
C THR A 148 -5.90 12.75 23.15
N LEU A 149 -6.41 13.67 22.32
CA LEU A 149 -5.94 15.06 22.32
C LEU A 149 -6.15 15.74 23.67
N ASN A 150 -7.29 15.50 24.33
CA ASN A 150 -7.55 16.05 25.66
C ASN A 150 -6.60 15.47 26.72
N MET A 151 -6.33 14.17 26.70
CA MET A 151 -5.33 13.56 27.59
C MET A 151 -3.92 14.14 27.38
N LEU A 152 -3.54 14.40 26.12
CA LEU A 152 -2.25 15.03 25.80
C LEU A 152 -2.17 16.47 26.32
N LYS A 153 -3.24 17.27 26.20
CA LYS A 153 -3.33 18.62 26.78
C LYS A 153 -3.19 18.60 28.30
N GLU A 154 -3.72 17.58 28.95
CA GLU A 154 -3.58 17.32 30.40
C GLU A 154 -2.19 16.77 30.80
N LYS A 155 -1.23 16.69 29.87
CA LYS A 155 0.12 16.12 30.07
C LYS A 155 0.13 14.62 30.45
N ARG A 156 -0.94 13.88 30.14
CA ARG A 156 -1.07 12.43 30.42
C ARG A 156 -0.45 11.55 29.34
N VAL A 157 0.76 11.92 28.89
CA VAL A 157 1.47 11.25 27.77
C VAL A 157 1.74 9.78 28.06
N LYS A 158 2.11 9.45 29.30
CA LYS A 158 2.40 8.06 29.71
C LYS A 158 1.18 7.15 29.56
N GLU A 159 -0.01 7.65 29.89
CA GLU A 159 -1.26 6.89 29.78
C GLU A 159 -1.64 6.66 28.31
N VAL A 160 -1.53 7.70 27.48
CA VAL A 160 -1.75 7.59 26.04
C VAL A 160 -0.83 6.53 25.44
N HIS A 161 0.47 6.59 25.75
CA HIS A 161 1.47 5.65 25.24
C HIS A 161 1.28 4.22 25.76
N ALA A 162 0.74 4.05 26.98
CA ALA A 162 0.43 2.76 27.57
C ALA A 162 -0.88 2.14 27.05
N THR A 163 -1.64 2.85 26.20
CA THR A 163 -2.89 2.32 25.63
C THR A 163 -2.61 1.00 24.90
N PRO A 164 -3.36 -0.09 25.19
CA PRO A 164 -3.19 -1.37 24.49
C PRO A 164 -3.55 -1.26 23.00
N LEU A 165 -2.81 -1.94 22.13
CA LEU A 165 -3.04 -1.93 20.69
C LEU A 165 -4.45 -2.42 20.31
N GLN A 166 -5.00 -3.39 21.03
CA GLN A 166 -6.38 -3.86 20.81
C GLN A 166 -7.45 -2.78 20.98
N ALA A 167 -7.15 -1.67 21.68
CA ALA A 167 -8.09 -0.57 21.86
C ALA A 167 -8.18 0.35 20.63
N LEU A 168 -7.34 0.15 19.62
CA LEU A 168 -7.30 0.94 18.38
C LEU A 168 -8.20 0.36 17.27
N ASP A 169 -9.11 -0.54 17.63
CA ASP A 169 -10.02 -1.23 16.71
C ASP A 169 -9.29 -1.93 15.54
N PRO A 170 -8.44 -2.96 15.84
CA PRO A 170 -7.70 -3.68 14.81
C PRO A 170 -8.63 -4.29 13.77
N LYS A 171 -8.29 -4.11 12.49
CA LYS A 171 -9.10 -4.62 11.38
C LYS A 171 -8.95 -6.12 11.24
N GLU A 172 -9.99 -6.76 10.72
CA GLU A 172 -9.96 -8.18 10.37
C GLU A 172 -8.86 -8.49 9.36
N ILE A 173 -8.27 -9.67 9.52
CA ILE A 173 -7.18 -10.12 8.65
C ILE A 173 -7.78 -10.80 7.43
N VAL A 174 -7.43 -10.27 6.26
CA VAL A 174 -7.70 -10.93 4.98
C VAL A 174 -6.48 -11.74 4.58
N THR A 175 -6.69 -13.03 4.32
CA THR A 175 -5.64 -13.98 3.98
C THR A 175 -5.67 -14.38 2.50
N VAL A 176 -4.55 -14.93 2.03
CA VAL A 176 -4.41 -15.55 0.71
C VAL A 176 -3.52 -16.80 0.81
N ASP A 177 -3.79 -17.81 -0.01
CA ASP A 177 -2.98 -19.02 -0.07
C ASP A 177 -1.62 -18.73 -0.74
N PRO A 178 -0.48 -19.25 -0.24
CA PRO A 178 0.83 -19.05 -0.86
C PRO A 178 0.93 -19.59 -2.30
N LEU A 179 0.08 -20.55 -2.69
CA LEU A 179 0.03 -21.13 -4.03
C LEU A 179 -0.90 -20.39 -4.99
N GLU A 180 -1.68 -19.43 -4.47
CA GLU A 180 -2.59 -18.60 -5.27
C GLU A 180 -1.82 -17.71 -6.25
N ASP A 181 -2.45 -17.38 -7.38
CA ASP A 181 -1.89 -16.45 -8.36
C ASP A 181 -1.87 -15.01 -7.83
N ILE A 182 -0.83 -14.26 -8.18
CA ILE A 182 -0.69 -12.84 -7.86
C ILE A 182 -1.87 -11.99 -8.35
N GLY A 183 -2.37 -12.22 -9.57
CA GLY A 183 -3.51 -11.48 -10.12
C GLY A 183 -4.76 -11.65 -9.25
N ARG A 184 -4.97 -12.86 -8.73
CA ARG A 184 -6.05 -13.15 -7.78
C ARG A 184 -5.84 -12.45 -6.44
N ALA A 185 -4.61 -12.42 -5.91
CA ALA A 185 -4.29 -11.66 -4.71
C ALA A 185 -4.60 -10.15 -4.87
N ILE A 186 -4.26 -9.56 -6.02
CA ILE A 186 -4.60 -8.17 -6.35
C ILE A 186 -6.12 -7.96 -6.41
N ALA A 187 -6.86 -8.89 -7.00
CA ALA A 187 -8.32 -8.84 -7.01
C ALA A 187 -8.93 -8.89 -5.59
N ILE A 188 -8.39 -9.72 -4.70
CA ILE A 188 -8.81 -9.79 -3.29
C ILE A 188 -8.52 -8.46 -2.58
N MET A 189 -7.33 -7.89 -2.77
CA MET A 189 -6.94 -6.57 -2.25
C MET A 189 -7.93 -5.48 -2.68
N ARG A 190 -8.25 -5.43 -3.98
CA ARG A 190 -9.20 -4.46 -4.56
C ARG A 190 -10.60 -4.63 -4.00
N LYS A 191 -11.09 -5.87 -3.88
CA LYS A 191 -12.42 -6.19 -3.33
C LYS A 191 -12.58 -5.67 -1.90
N HIS A 192 -11.55 -5.79 -1.08
CA HIS A 192 -11.58 -5.35 0.33
C HIS A 192 -11.09 -3.91 0.52
N GLY A 193 -10.60 -3.26 -0.54
CA GLY A 193 -10.04 -1.90 -0.46
C GLY A 193 -8.74 -1.82 0.36
N ILE A 194 -7.97 -2.90 0.43
CA ILE A 194 -6.73 -3.00 1.23
C ILE A 194 -5.52 -3.22 0.32
N GLY A 195 -4.37 -2.62 0.66
CA GLY A 195 -3.12 -2.79 -0.10
C GLY A 195 -2.19 -3.89 0.44
N HIS A 196 -2.73 -4.87 1.15
CA HIS A 196 -1.96 -5.96 1.76
C HIS A 196 -2.83 -7.19 2.03
N LEU A 197 -2.19 -8.36 2.10
CA LEU A 197 -2.79 -9.63 2.51
C LEU A 197 -1.81 -10.42 3.36
N ILE A 198 -2.33 -11.15 4.33
CA ILE A 198 -1.56 -12.13 5.09
C ILE A 198 -1.51 -13.44 4.33
N VAL A 199 -0.33 -14.04 4.21
CA VAL A 199 -0.15 -15.29 3.47
C VAL A 199 -0.27 -16.48 4.41
N GLY A 200 -1.17 -17.40 4.08
CA GLY A 200 -1.49 -18.59 4.90
C GLY A 200 -1.93 -18.22 6.32
N ASP A 201 -1.54 -19.04 7.30
CA ASP A 201 -1.75 -18.78 8.73
C ASP A 201 -0.59 -17.96 9.35
N GLY A 202 -0.18 -16.92 8.62
CA GLY A 202 0.88 -16.01 9.04
C GLY A 202 2.28 -16.42 8.63
N GLN A 203 2.43 -17.07 7.48
CA GLN A 203 3.73 -17.41 6.87
C GLN A 203 4.46 -16.16 6.36
N GLY A 204 3.71 -15.13 5.96
CA GLY A 204 4.26 -13.88 5.45
C GLY A 204 3.18 -12.83 5.20
N ILE A 205 3.60 -11.72 4.61
CA ILE A 205 2.73 -10.65 4.12
C ILE A 205 3.08 -10.34 2.66
N ILE A 206 2.06 -10.00 1.88
CA ILE A 206 2.23 -9.45 0.54
C ILE A 206 1.51 -8.11 0.46
N THR A 207 2.14 -7.12 -0.15
CA THR A 207 1.65 -5.74 -0.28
C THR A 207 1.72 -5.26 -1.73
N GLU A 208 0.97 -4.20 -2.08
CA GLU A 208 1.00 -3.57 -3.43
C GLU A 208 2.44 -3.32 -3.93
N ARG A 209 3.30 -2.89 -3.01
CA ARG A 209 4.72 -2.63 -3.25
C ARG A 209 5.53 -3.87 -3.59
N ASP A 210 5.23 -5.01 -2.97
CA ASP A 210 5.94 -6.27 -3.25
C ASP A 210 5.77 -6.67 -4.71
N PHE A 211 4.57 -6.50 -5.27
CA PHE A 211 4.32 -6.78 -6.69
C PHE A 211 5.20 -5.90 -7.57
N LEU A 212 5.24 -4.59 -7.32
CA LEU A 212 6.06 -3.68 -8.11
C LEU A 212 7.55 -4.04 -8.03
N LEU A 213 8.08 -4.25 -6.82
CA LEU A 213 9.53 -4.40 -6.64
C LEU A 213 10.06 -5.80 -6.95
N LYS A 214 9.22 -6.84 -6.87
CA LYS A 214 9.65 -8.24 -6.96
C LYS A 214 9.13 -8.96 -8.20
N LEU A 215 7.93 -8.65 -8.70
CA LEU A 215 7.38 -9.33 -9.89
C LEU A 215 8.32 -9.22 -11.12
N PRO A 216 8.93 -8.06 -11.44
CA PRO A 216 9.85 -7.95 -12.57
C PRO A 216 11.17 -8.74 -12.38
N LYS A 217 11.47 -9.18 -11.15
CA LYS A 217 12.67 -9.94 -10.81
C LYS A 217 12.42 -11.46 -10.81
N VAL A 218 11.17 -11.89 -10.96
CA VAL A 218 10.83 -13.31 -11.00
C VAL A 218 11.26 -13.90 -12.34
N ILE A 219 12.01 -15.00 -12.28
CA ILE A 219 12.52 -15.67 -13.48
C ILE A 219 11.36 -16.14 -14.37
N GLY A 220 11.48 -15.79 -15.65
CA GLY A 220 10.53 -16.15 -16.70
C GLY A 220 9.33 -15.21 -16.81
N VAL A 221 9.20 -14.19 -15.96
CA VAL A 221 8.11 -13.21 -16.06
C VAL A 221 8.49 -12.10 -17.03
N ASP A 222 7.68 -11.93 -18.07
CA ASP A 222 7.74 -10.77 -18.96
C ASP A 222 6.46 -9.95 -18.83
N VAL A 223 6.63 -8.62 -18.91
CA VAL A 223 5.53 -7.66 -18.86
C VAL A 223 5.32 -7.11 -20.28
N PHE A 224 4.17 -7.43 -20.85
CA PHE A 224 3.74 -7.01 -22.17
C PHE A 224 2.74 -5.87 -22.06
N VAL A 225 2.88 -4.89 -22.95
CA VAL A 225 1.91 -3.81 -23.15
C VAL A 225 1.24 -4.03 -24.50
N ASP A 226 -0.05 -4.34 -24.49
CA ASP A 226 -0.88 -4.40 -25.69
C ASP A 226 -1.48 -3.02 -25.94
N ASP A 227 -0.81 -2.22 -26.77
CA ASP A 227 -1.22 -0.86 -27.14
C ASP A 227 -2.58 -0.81 -27.88
N VAL A 228 -2.95 -1.90 -28.57
CA VAL A 228 -4.20 -1.98 -29.34
C VAL A 228 -5.37 -2.22 -28.40
N ARG A 229 -5.21 -3.13 -27.42
CA ARG A 229 -6.22 -3.44 -26.41
C ARG A 229 -6.14 -2.53 -25.18
N LYS A 230 -5.15 -1.66 -25.10
CA LYS A 230 -4.80 -0.85 -23.91
C LYS A 230 -4.66 -1.71 -22.64
N LEU A 231 -4.07 -2.90 -22.77
CA LEU A 231 -3.99 -3.88 -21.69
C LEU A 231 -2.53 -4.21 -21.37
N ILE A 232 -2.23 -4.50 -20.10
CA ILE A 232 -0.89 -4.94 -19.70
C ILE A 232 -0.99 -6.31 -19.13
N SER A 233 -0.20 -7.22 -19.70
CA SER A 233 -0.14 -8.60 -19.28
C SER A 233 1.25 -8.87 -18.72
N ALA A 234 1.35 -9.19 -17.44
CA ALA A 234 2.55 -9.83 -16.90
C ALA A 234 2.29 -11.33 -16.82
N GLY A 235 3.19 -12.14 -17.36
CA GLY A 235 3.03 -13.59 -17.34
C GLY A 235 4.36 -14.32 -17.38
N ARG A 236 4.42 -15.49 -16.73
CA ARG A 236 5.56 -16.39 -16.87
C ARG A 236 5.56 -17.04 -18.26
N ILE A 237 6.55 -16.72 -19.09
CA ILE A 237 6.79 -17.36 -20.38
C ILE A 237 7.57 -18.65 -20.15
N PHE A 238 7.01 -19.77 -20.62
CA PHE A 238 7.72 -21.03 -20.73
C PHE A 238 8.25 -21.16 -22.16
N PHE A 239 9.58 -21.20 -22.31
CA PHE A 239 10.20 -21.68 -23.55
C PHE A 239 10.23 -23.21 -23.47
N TYR A 240 9.36 -23.88 -24.24
CA TYR A 240 9.43 -25.32 -24.46
C TYR A 240 10.48 -25.65 -25.53
#